data_AF-A0A2Z5WT26-F1
#
_entry.id   AF-A0A2Z5WT26-F1
#
_cell.length_a   1.000
_cell.length_b   1.000
_cell.length_c   1.000
_cell.angle_alpha   90.00
_cell.angle_beta   90.00
_cell.angle_gamma   90.00
#
_symmetry.space_group_name_H-M   'P 1'
#
loop_
_entity.id
_entity.type
_entity.pdbx_description
1 polymer ?
#
loop_
_entity_poly.entity_id
_entity_poly.type
_entity_poly.pdbx_seq_one_letter_code
_entity_poly.pdbx_strand_id
1 'polypeptide(L)'
;MSDLHFNAPVGAVNTGNTTVHGDNIGTQNNYYGIDDPNTQQLANELVEILQGIVPQISDPTSEAGKEIITAAAMEEIENKPTLKDRLVAAFTAGAFEAIKKIAKNDFVEVLLTAFKAGLEAKPKK
;
A
#
# COMPACT_ATOMS: atom_id res chain seq x y z
N MET A 1 4.26 35.78 33.39
CA MET A 1 5.35 35.19 32.60
C MET A 1 5.56 33.81 33.15
N SER A 2 5.18 32.77 32.41
CA SER A 2 5.28 31.39 32.92
C SER A 2 6.42 30.71 32.18
N ASP A 3 7.44 30.36 32.94
CA ASP A 3 8.62 29.61 32.51
C ASP A 3 8.27 28.13 32.35
N LEU A 4 8.70 27.49 31.27
CA LEU A 4 8.45 26.08 30.98
C LEU A 4 9.80 25.32 30.95
N HIS A 5 10.07 24.58 32.02
CA HIS A 5 11.23 23.69 32.10
C HIS A 5 10.90 22.29 31.57
N PHE A 6 11.62 21.85 30.53
CA PHE A 6 11.62 20.47 30.08
C PHE A 6 12.84 19.74 30.64
N ASN A 7 12.62 18.92 31.67
CA ASN A 7 13.60 17.96 32.17
C ASN A 7 13.07 16.54 31.97
N ALA A 8 13.27 15.98 30.78
CA ALA A 8 13.04 14.56 30.52
C ALA A 8 14.15 14.01 29.62
N PRO A 9 14.73 12.84 29.95
CA PRO A 9 15.74 12.19 29.11
C PRO A 9 15.13 11.69 27.80
N VAL A 10 15.89 11.82 26.71
CA VAL A 10 15.51 11.38 25.36
C VAL A 10 15.25 9.87 25.34
N GLY A 11 13.97 9.48 25.28
CA GLY A 11 13.58 8.07 25.22
C GLY A 11 12.14 7.73 25.61
N ALA A 12 11.19 8.67 25.54
CA ALA A 12 9.80 8.40 25.87
C ALA A 12 9.06 7.75 24.70
N VAL A 13 8.95 6.41 24.71
CA VAL A 13 7.95 5.69 23.93
C VAL A 13 6.60 5.92 24.61
N ASN A 14 5.71 6.68 23.98
CA ASN A 14 4.34 6.87 24.45
C ASN A 14 3.52 5.60 24.11
N THR A 15 3.46 4.68 25.07
CA THR A 15 2.47 3.60 25.11
C THR A 15 1.21 4.15 25.78
N GLY A 16 0.22 4.60 25.00
CA GLY A 16 -1.12 4.91 25.54
C GLY A 16 -1.84 6.07 24.87
N ASN A 17 -2.76 5.71 23.96
CA ASN A 17 -3.93 6.46 23.48
C ASN A 17 -4.01 7.96 23.82
N THR A 18 -3.50 8.82 22.92
CA THR A 18 -3.90 10.23 22.86
C THR A 18 -4.09 10.66 21.41
N THR A 19 -5.32 11.07 21.13
CA THR A 19 -5.90 11.63 19.91
C THR A 19 -4.95 12.48 19.07
N VAL A 20 -4.71 12.06 17.82
CA VAL A 20 -4.03 12.86 16.80
C VAL A 20 -4.98 13.91 16.22
N HIS A 21 -5.09 15.06 16.88
CA HIS A 21 -5.60 16.27 16.25
C HIS A 21 -4.48 16.93 15.44
N GLY A 22 -4.79 17.29 14.20
CA GLY A 22 -3.85 17.52 13.11
C GLY A 22 -2.71 18.50 13.40
N ASP A 23 -1.49 17.99 13.27
CA ASP A 23 -0.37 18.62 12.55
C ASP A 23 0.79 17.61 12.48
N ASN A 24 0.63 16.57 11.66
CA ASN A 24 1.73 15.67 11.28
C ASN A 24 1.60 15.36 9.78
N ILE A 25 1.48 16.43 8.99
CA ILE A 25 1.65 16.42 7.55
C ILE A 25 3.16 16.52 7.28
N GLY A 26 3.86 15.40 7.33
CA GLY A 26 5.31 15.41 7.11
C GLY A 26 5.96 14.11 7.47
N THR A 27 5.80 13.12 6.61
CA THR A 27 6.52 11.83 6.70
C THR A 27 6.08 11.00 7.91
N GLN A 28 4.90 10.38 7.81
CA GLN A 28 4.76 9.08 8.49
C GLN A 28 5.91 8.23 7.97
N ASN A 29 6.88 7.94 8.84
CA ASN A 29 7.83 6.84 8.64
C ASN A 29 6.98 5.57 8.60
N ASN A 30 6.36 5.32 7.46
CA ASN A 30 5.53 4.17 7.22
C ASN A 30 6.49 3.00 7.11
N TYR A 31 6.73 2.34 8.25
CA TYR A 31 7.64 1.23 8.32
C TYR A 31 6.97 0.06 7.61
N TYR A 32 7.18 -0.07 6.31
CA TYR A 32 6.54 -1.12 5.54
C TYR A 32 7.15 -2.49 5.89
N GLY A 33 6.39 -3.29 6.62
CA GLY A 33 6.75 -4.63 7.07
C GLY A 33 5.52 -5.54 7.14
N ILE A 34 5.71 -6.83 7.43
CA ILE A 34 4.58 -7.78 7.48
C ILE A 34 3.60 -7.42 8.61
N ASP A 35 4.12 -6.91 9.73
CA ASP A 35 3.34 -6.53 10.91
C ASP A 35 2.83 -5.08 10.86
N ASP A 36 3.14 -4.34 9.78
CA ASP A 36 2.72 -2.94 9.64
C ASP A 36 1.25 -2.83 9.21
N PRO A 37 0.42 -2.09 9.96
CA PRO A 37 -1.00 -1.94 9.65
C PRO A 37 -1.25 -1.38 8.25
N ASN A 38 -0.44 -0.44 7.78
CA ASN A 38 -0.63 0.17 6.47
C ASN A 38 -0.35 -0.84 5.34
N THR A 39 0.65 -1.70 5.53
CA THR A 39 1.01 -2.80 4.61
C THR A 39 -0.07 -3.87 4.60
N GLN A 40 -0.61 -4.24 5.77
CA GLN A 40 -1.72 -5.20 5.87
C GLN A 40 -2.99 -4.67 5.21
N GLN A 41 -3.35 -3.41 5.47
CA GLN A 41 -4.49 -2.76 4.82
C GLN A 41 -4.30 -2.72 3.31
N LEU A 42 -3.11 -2.33 2.83
CA LEU A 42 -2.82 -2.27 1.40
C LEU A 42 -2.94 -3.64 0.73
N ALA A 43 -2.46 -4.71 1.39
CA ALA A 43 -2.61 -6.07 0.89
C ALA A 43 -4.09 -6.49 0.83
N ASN A 44 -4.87 -6.20 1.87
CA ASN A 44 -6.30 -6.52 1.91
C ASN A 44 -7.08 -5.77 0.83
N GLU A 45 -6.84 -4.47 0.65
CA GLU A 45 -7.51 -3.67 -0.39
C GLU A 45 -7.21 -4.19 -1.80
N LEU A 46 -5.97 -4.62 -2.06
CA LEU A 46 -5.62 -5.27 -3.33
C LEU A 46 -6.35 -6.60 -3.53
N VAL A 47 -6.45 -7.41 -2.47
CA VAL A 47 -7.20 -8.67 -2.51
C VAL A 47 -8.69 -8.41 -2.77
N GLU A 48 -9.29 -7.40 -2.13
CA GLU A 48 -10.69 -7.03 -2.31
C GLU A 48 -10.99 -6.60 -3.75
N ILE A 49 -10.11 -5.78 -4.35
CA ILE A 49 -10.23 -5.41 -5.77
C ILE A 49 -10.23 -6.66 -6.65
N LEU A 50 -9.28 -7.56 -6.43
CA LEU A 50 -9.17 -8.79 -7.23
C LEU A 50 -10.36 -9.74 -7.00
N GLN A 51 -10.89 -9.82 -5.79
CA GLN A 51 -12.11 -10.58 -5.49
C GLN A 51 -13.34 -10.06 -6.24
N GLY A 52 -13.39 -8.75 -6.53
CA GLY A 52 -14.44 -8.17 -7.37
C GLY A 52 -14.29 -8.47 -8.87
N ILE A 53 -13.07 -8.72 -9.35
CA ILE A 53 -12.74 -8.86 -10.77
C ILE A 53 -12.63 -10.32 -11.21
N VAL A 54 -11.85 -11.14 -10.50
CA VAL A 54 -11.50 -12.52 -10.88
C VAL A 54 -12.74 -13.39 -11.20
N PRO A 55 -13.85 -13.36 -10.43
CA PRO A 55 -15.03 -14.18 -10.72
C PRO A 55 -15.76 -13.82 -12.02
N GLN A 56 -15.48 -12.65 -12.60
CA GLN A 56 -16.10 -12.20 -13.85
C GLN A 56 -15.38 -12.72 -15.10
N ILE A 57 -14.24 -13.39 -14.93
CA ILE A 57 -13.38 -13.84 -16.02
C ILE A 57 -13.53 -15.35 -16.20
N SER A 58 -13.90 -15.78 -17.41
CA SER A 58 -14.20 -17.19 -17.71
C SER A 58 -13.02 -18.13 -17.51
N ASP A 59 -11.81 -17.70 -17.85
CA ASP A 59 -10.56 -18.43 -17.58
C ASP A 59 -9.51 -17.48 -16.98
N PRO A 60 -9.54 -17.26 -15.65
CA PRO A 60 -8.70 -16.28 -14.99
C PRO A 60 -7.23 -16.70 -14.91
N THR A 61 -6.91 -17.98 -15.12
CA THR A 61 -5.54 -18.50 -15.01
C THR A 61 -4.77 -18.49 -16.33
N SER A 62 -5.48 -18.39 -17.45
CA SER A 62 -4.88 -18.16 -18.77
C SER A 62 -4.08 -16.85 -18.84
N GLU A 63 -3.18 -16.76 -19.82
CA GLU A 63 -2.40 -15.54 -20.07
C GLU A 63 -3.32 -14.34 -20.35
N ALA A 64 -4.27 -14.50 -21.28
CA ALA A 64 -5.27 -13.47 -21.59
C ALA A 64 -6.14 -13.12 -20.37
N GLY A 65 -6.53 -14.11 -19.56
CA GLY A 65 -7.28 -13.88 -18.32
C GLY A 65 -6.51 -13.02 -17.33
N LYS A 66 -5.23 -13.33 -17.10
CA LYS A 66 -4.35 -12.55 -16.21
C LYS A 66 -4.15 -11.12 -16.72
N GLU A 67 -4.01 -10.93 -18.03
CA GLU A 67 -3.91 -9.59 -18.62
C GLU A 67 -5.19 -8.77 -18.39
N ILE A 68 -6.37 -9.35 -18.63
CA ILE A 68 -7.65 -8.69 -18.40
C ILE A 68 -7.82 -8.32 -16.92
N ILE A 69 -7.52 -9.26 -16.02
CA ILE A 69 -7.60 -9.03 -14.56
C ILE A 69 -6.66 -7.90 -14.14
N THR A 70 -5.42 -7.92 -14.64
CA THR A 70 -4.41 -6.91 -14.32
C THR A 70 -4.83 -5.54 -14.83
N ALA A 71 -5.32 -5.44 -16.07
CA ALA A 71 -5.77 -4.19 -16.66
C ALA A 71 -6.95 -3.60 -15.87
N ALA A 72 -7.96 -4.41 -15.55
CA ALA A 72 -9.11 -3.98 -14.76
C ALA A 72 -8.71 -3.55 -13.32
N ALA A 73 -7.82 -4.29 -12.68
CA ALA A 73 -7.34 -3.94 -11.34
C ALA A 73 -6.49 -2.65 -11.35
N MET A 74 -5.67 -2.45 -12.38
CA MET A 74 -4.94 -1.19 -12.59
C MET A 74 -5.90 -0.01 -12.79
N GLU A 75 -6.95 -0.17 -13.58
CA GLU A 75 -7.99 0.86 -13.78
C GLU A 75 -8.69 1.22 -12.45
N GLU A 76 -9.07 0.22 -11.65
CA GLU A 76 -9.67 0.43 -10.33
C GLU A 76 -8.72 1.18 -9.37
N ILE A 77 -7.42 0.85 -9.39
CA ILE A 77 -6.40 1.57 -8.61
C ILE A 77 -6.24 3.01 -9.12
N GLU A 78 -6.28 3.24 -10.44
CA GLU A 78 -6.17 4.59 -11.01
C GLU A 78 -7.34 5.48 -10.62
N ASN A 79 -8.53 4.92 -10.47
CA ASN A 79 -9.72 5.61 -9.97
C ASN A 79 -9.71 5.85 -8.45
N LYS A 80 -8.74 5.27 -7.71
CA LYS A 80 -8.57 5.42 -6.26
C LYS A 80 -7.25 6.12 -5.94
N PRO A 81 -7.19 7.47 -5.98
CA PRO A 81 -5.94 8.22 -5.84
C PRO A 81 -5.21 7.93 -4.52
N THR A 82 -5.93 7.81 -3.40
CA THR A 82 -5.33 7.49 -2.10
C THR A 82 -4.69 6.10 -2.05
N LEU A 83 -5.31 5.10 -2.69
CA LEU A 83 -4.76 3.75 -2.78
C LEU A 83 -3.50 3.75 -3.66
N LYS A 84 -3.57 4.43 -4.81
CA LYS A 84 -2.43 4.59 -5.72
C LYS A 84 -1.23 5.24 -5.03
N ASP A 85 -1.43 6.32 -4.29
CA ASP A 85 -0.34 7.00 -3.56
C ASP A 85 0.31 6.06 -2.53
N ARG A 86 -0.51 5.28 -1.81
CA ARG A 86 -0.01 4.27 -0.86
C ARG A 86 0.76 3.15 -1.55
N LEU A 87 0.34 2.73 -2.74
CA LEU A 87 1.06 1.76 -3.57
C LEU A 87 2.41 2.30 -4.08
N VAL A 88 2.46 3.57 -4.49
CA VAL A 88 3.72 4.23 -4.89
C VAL A 88 4.68 4.35 -3.70
N ALA A 89 4.17 4.73 -2.53
CA ALA A 89 4.98 4.81 -1.31
C ALA A 89 5.48 3.42 -0.88
N ALA A 90 4.62 2.40 -0.95
CA ALA A 90 4.97 1.00 -0.70
C ALA A 90 6.05 0.50 -1.66
N PHE A 91 5.93 0.82 -2.95
CA PHE A 91 6.95 0.50 -3.94
C PHE A 91 8.30 1.15 -3.59
N THR A 92 8.28 2.46 -3.32
CA THR A 92 9.47 3.24 -2.98
C THR A 92 10.18 2.72 -1.73
N ALA A 93 9.41 2.22 -0.76
CA ALA A 93 9.91 1.63 0.47
C ALA A 93 10.33 0.15 0.35
N GLY A 94 10.15 -0.48 -0.83
CA GLY A 94 10.45 -1.91 -1.02
C GLY A 94 9.44 -2.86 -0.36
N ALA A 95 8.23 -2.39 -0.06
CA ALA A 95 7.20 -3.12 0.69
C ALA A 95 6.53 -4.26 -0.08
N PHE A 96 6.73 -4.36 -1.40
CA PHE A 96 5.97 -5.28 -2.25
C PHE A 96 6.15 -6.74 -1.84
N GLU A 97 7.33 -7.13 -1.34
CA GLU A 97 7.55 -8.47 -0.80
C GLU A 97 6.71 -8.75 0.46
N ALA A 98 6.52 -7.76 1.34
CA ALA A 98 5.67 -7.89 2.51
C ALA A 98 4.19 -8.00 2.09
N ILE A 99 3.74 -7.15 1.15
CA ILE A 99 2.38 -7.18 0.61
C ILE A 99 2.07 -8.55 -0.01
N LYS A 100 2.98 -9.10 -0.82
CA LYS A 100 2.83 -10.45 -1.41
C LYS A 100 2.64 -11.53 -0.33
N LYS A 101 3.46 -11.50 0.72
CA LYS A 101 3.38 -12.47 1.84
C LYS A 101 2.09 -12.35 2.64
N ILE A 102 1.57 -11.14 2.82
CA ILE A 102 0.30 -10.92 3.52
C ILE A 102 -0.87 -11.38 2.66
N ALA A 103 -0.90 -10.96 1.39
CA ALA A 103 -2.02 -11.22 0.49
C ALA A 103 -2.23 -12.70 0.16
N LYS A 104 -1.13 -13.49 0.07
CA LYS A 104 -1.16 -14.92 -0.28
C LYS A 104 -2.05 -15.22 -1.50
N ASN A 105 -1.96 -14.36 -2.52
CA ASN A 105 -2.78 -14.41 -3.72
C ASN A 105 -1.91 -14.16 -4.96
N ASP A 106 -1.91 -15.11 -5.90
CA ASP A 106 -1.07 -15.07 -7.11
C ASP A 106 -1.38 -13.87 -8.00
N PHE A 107 -2.64 -13.41 -8.05
CA PHE A 107 -3.02 -12.23 -8.83
C PHE A 107 -2.47 -10.93 -8.22
N VAL A 108 -2.24 -10.88 -6.90
CA VAL A 108 -1.59 -9.73 -6.27
C VAL A 108 -0.14 -9.62 -6.71
N GLU A 109 0.58 -10.74 -6.83
CA GLU A 109 1.95 -10.73 -7.33
C GLU A 109 2.05 -10.25 -8.79
N VAL A 110 1.16 -10.72 -9.65
CA VAL A 110 1.07 -10.27 -11.05
C VAL A 110 0.75 -8.78 -11.11
N LEU A 111 -0.24 -8.32 -10.34
CA LEU A 111 -0.65 -6.92 -10.28
C LEU A 111 0.48 -6.00 -9.79
N LEU A 112 1.17 -6.35 -8.71
CA LEU A 112 2.29 -5.56 -8.18
C LEU A 112 3.44 -5.47 -9.19
N THR A 113 3.71 -6.56 -9.91
CA THR A 113 4.72 -6.59 -10.98
C THR A 113 4.34 -5.65 -12.12
N ALA A 114 3.09 -5.70 -12.57
CA ALA A 114 2.57 -4.82 -13.61
C ALA A 114 2.55 -3.35 -13.17
N PHE A 115 2.15 -3.07 -11.92
CA PHE A 115 2.17 -1.73 -11.36
C PHE A 115 3.58 -1.15 -11.31
N LYS A 116 4.57 -1.95 -10.85
CA LYS A 116 5.99 -1.57 -10.88
C LYS A 116 6.44 -1.23 -12.30
N ALA A 117 6.17 -2.10 -13.28
CA ALA A 117 6.54 -1.86 -14.67
C ALA A 117 5.87 -0.59 -15.23
N GLY A 118 4.61 -0.34 -14.89
CA GLY A 118 3.88 0.87 -15.27
C GLY A 118 4.43 2.16 -14.64
N LEU A 119 4.99 2.09 -13.44
CA LEU A 119 5.70 3.21 -12.82
C LEU A 119 7.04 3.47 -13.51
N GLU A 120 7.81 2.42 -13.80
CA GLU A 120 9.13 2.51 -14.44
C GLU A 120 9.05 2.95 -15.91
N ALA A 121 7.96 2.60 -16.61
CA ALA A 121 7.72 2.97 -18.00
C ALA A 121 7.27 4.43 -18.19
N LYS A 122 6.81 5.12 -17.15
CA LYS A 122 6.43 6.54 -17.23
C LYS A 122 7.71 7.39 -17.30
N PRO A 123 7.96 8.15 -18.38
CA PRO A 123 9.12 9.03 -18.45
C PRO A 123 9.02 10.07 -17.33
N LYS A 124 10.11 10.24 -16.57
CA LYS A 124 10.29 11.36 -15.66
C LYS A 124 10.10 12.65 -16.47
N LYS A 125 8.96 13.32 -16.31
CA LYS A 125 8.73 14.66 -16.85
C LYS A 125 9.59 15.67 -16.12
#